data_AF-X1A394-F1
#
_entry.id   AF-X1A394-F1
#
_cell.length_a   1.000
_cell.length_b   1.000
_cell.length_c   1.000
_cell.angle_alpha   90.00
_cell.angle_beta   90.00
_cell.angle_gamma   90.00
#
_symmetry.space_group_name_H-M   'P 1'
#
loop_
_entity.id
_entity.type
_entity.pdbx_description
1 polymer ?
#
loop_
_entity_poly.entity_id
_entity_poly.type
_entity_poly.pdbx_seq_one_letter_code
_entity_poly.pdbx_strand_id
1 'polypeptide(L)'
;DESDKQFTIERDVKSISSIYHLRKGRTPQTIKQAGSLFVTTNFTLASASKMFEYGYSGKQLHIPVCMTDVFLGTLIWMQFPVKWASLNEKKILADCAAALQPDNLFVKRLVDEAMKLKDSGKVSDDEFLAVSRSYFVQEMLMEETLGDPESITSRSVEDIIQKIRSDAAYLPKQQLKIEKEKVQQLESKVSAHEHLSAKRRSDLEMSVRKKVETTLKIAFVILIIILITSIIVPFLFQRPQNA
;
A
#
# COMPACT_ATOMS: atom_id res chain seq x y z
N ASP A 1 4.67 30.59 -4.46
CA ASP A 1 3.23 30.47 -4.21
C ASP A 1 2.72 31.57 -3.28
N GLU A 2 2.47 32.75 -3.83
CA GLU A 2 1.85 33.87 -3.10
C GLU A 2 0.39 33.51 -2.70
N SER A 3 -0.30 32.73 -3.55
CA SER A 3 -1.65 32.22 -3.31
C SER A 3 -1.71 31.33 -2.08
N ASP A 4 -0.75 30.43 -1.91
CA ASP A 4 -0.78 29.42 -0.86
C ASP A 4 -0.47 30.03 0.50
N LYS A 5 0.42 31.05 0.51
CA LYS A 5 0.65 31.89 1.69
C LYS A 5 -0.61 32.65 2.07
N GLN A 6 -1.26 33.29 1.11
CA GLN A 6 -2.50 34.05 1.36
C GLN A 6 -3.61 33.15 1.89
N PHE A 7 -3.82 31.99 1.27
CA PHE A 7 -4.79 30.99 1.72
C PHE A 7 -4.52 30.53 3.16
N THR A 8 -3.26 30.29 3.51
CA THR A 8 -2.87 29.87 4.86
C THR A 8 -3.18 30.96 5.89
N ILE A 9 -2.85 32.21 5.58
CA ILE A 9 -3.12 33.37 6.45
C ILE A 9 -4.64 33.53 6.66
N GLU A 10 -5.42 33.48 5.59
CA GLU A 10 -6.88 33.61 5.66
C GLU A 10 -7.51 32.51 6.51
N ARG A 11 -7.02 31.26 6.37
CA ARG A 11 -7.47 30.13 7.18
C ARG A 11 -7.12 30.30 8.66
N ASP A 12 -5.92 30.77 8.98
CA ASP A 12 -5.48 31.01 10.36
C ASP A 12 -6.30 32.15 11.00
N VAL A 13 -6.54 33.24 10.26
CA VAL A 13 -7.40 34.35 10.69
C VAL A 13 -8.84 33.88 10.91
N LYS A 14 -9.39 33.09 9.98
CA LYS A 14 -10.74 32.53 10.10
C LYS A 14 -10.85 31.64 11.35
N SER A 15 -9.86 30.80 11.61
CA SER A 15 -9.83 29.92 12.79
C SER A 15 -9.82 30.73 14.09
N ILE A 16 -8.94 31.73 14.19
CA ILE A 16 -8.86 32.62 15.37
C ILE A 16 -10.16 33.42 15.56
N SER A 17 -10.69 34.00 14.48
CA SER A 17 -11.94 34.77 14.51
C SER A 17 -13.12 33.91 14.98
N SER A 18 -13.17 32.64 14.58
CA SER A 18 -14.23 31.70 15.01
C SER A 18 -14.20 31.48 16.52
N ILE A 19 -13.01 31.42 17.13
CA ILE A 19 -12.91 31.31 18.60
C ILE A 19 -13.41 32.58 19.30
N TYR A 20 -13.14 33.78 18.76
CA TYR A 20 -13.75 35.02 19.30
C TYR A 20 -15.28 34.96 19.28
N HIS A 21 -15.88 34.44 18.21
CA HIS A 21 -17.33 34.23 18.12
C HIS A 21 -17.83 33.21 19.14
N LEU A 22 -17.16 32.06 19.28
CA LEU A 22 -17.52 31.04 20.27
C LEU A 22 -17.42 31.56 21.71
N ARG A 23 -16.44 32.42 22.00
CA ARG A 23 -16.28 33.08 23.29
C ARG A 23 -17.28 34.21 23.54
N LYS A 24 -18.02 34.68 22.52
CA LYS A 24 -19.00 35.77 22.61
C LYS A 24 -18.42 37.03 23.28
N GLY A 25 -17.18 37.39 22.93
CA GLY A 25 -16.50 38.57 23.48
C GLY A 25 -16.03 38.47 24.94
N ARG A 26 -16.06 37.27 25.55
CA ARG A 26 -15.56 37.07 26.92
C ARG A 26 -14.03 37.08 26.97
N THR A 27 -13.47 37.72 27.99
CA THR A 27 -12.02 37.72 28.32
C THR A 27 -11.78 36.83 29.56
N PRO A 28 -11.66 35.51 29.39
CA PRO A 28 -11.56 34.56 30.50
C PRO A 28 -10.24 34.70 31.26
N GLN A 29 -10.23 34.51 32.59
CA GLN A 29 -8.99 34.53 33.38
C GLN A 29 -8.43 33.13 33.65
N THR A 30 -9.21 32.08 33.39
CA THR A 30 -8.80 30.68 33.57
C THR A 30 -9.14 29.87 32.33
N ILE A 31 -8.41 28.76 32.10
CA ILE A 31 -8.68 27.86 30.96
C ILE A 31 -10.11 27.32 31.01
N LYS A 32 -10.59 26.97 32.22
CA LYS A 32 -11.97 26.48 32.41
C LYS A 32 -13.02 27.51 31.98
N GLN A 33 -12.77 28.79 32.21
CA GLN A 33 -13.68 29.86 31.79
C GLN A 33 -13.59 30.15 30.29
N ALA A 34 -12.50 29.77 29.64
CA ALA A 34 -12.27 30.12 28.24
C ALA A 34 -13.27 29.45 27.30
N GLY A 35 -13.70 28.21 27.61
CA GLY A 35 -14.69 27.45 26.85
C GLY A 35 -14.20 26.97 25.48
N SER A 36 -13.53 27.83 24.71
CA SER A 36 -12.96 27.55 23.40
C SER A 36 -11.58 28.19 23.28
N LEU A 37 -10.64 27.48 22.67
CA LEU A 37 -9.24 27.88 22.50
C LEU A 37 -8.77 27.46 21.11
N PHE A 38 -7.96 28.29 20.47
CA PHE A 38 -7.18 27.88 19.31
C PHE A 38 -5.79 27.46 19.77
N VAL A 39 -5.40 26.23 19.43
CA VAL A 39 -4.09 25.65 19.81
C VAL A 39 -3.30 25.41 18.55
N THR A 40 -2.04 25.86 18.53
CA THR A 40 -1.16 25.76 17.36
C THR A 40 0.27 25.43 17.78
N THR A 41 1.04 24.81 16.89
CA THR A 41 2.50 24.67 17.06
C THR A 41 3.26 25.92 16.58
N ASN A 42 2.59 26.83 15.87
CA ASN A 42 3.19 28.05 15.33
C ASN A 42 3.28 29.15 16.41
N PHE A 43 4.46 29.29 17.02
CA PHE A 43 4.72 30.31 18.03
C PHE A 43 4.47 31.74 17.52
N THR A 44 4.86 32.03 16.28
CA THR A 44 4.71 33.38 15.68
C THR A 44 3.24 33.77 15.59
N LEU A 45 2.37 32.84 15.15
CA LEU A 45 0.93 33.07 15.06
C LEU A 45 0.31 33.30 16.45
N ALA A 46 0.66 32.46 17.43
CA ALA A 46 0.18 32.61 18.81
C ALA A 46 0.61 33.94 19.43
N SER A 47 1.86 34.34 19.22
CA SER A 47 2.40 35.62 19.69
C SER A 47 1.71 36.82 19.03
N ALA A 48 1.53 36.78 17.70
CA ALA A 48 0.85 37.83 16.95
C ALA A 48 -0.62 37.99 17.40
N SER A 49 -1.34 36.87 17.56
CA SER A 49 -2.72 36.88 18.06
C SER A 49 -2.81 37.47 19.48
N LYS A 50 -1.89 37.10 20.36
CA LYS A 50 -1.83 37.63 21.73
C LYS A 50 -1.54 39.13 21.76
N MET A 51 -0.63 39.59 20.90
CA MET A 51 -0.30 41.02 20.77
C MET A 51 -1.49 41.83 20.27
N PHE A 52 -2.21 41.32 19.27
CA PHE A 52 -3.45 41.92 18.78
C PHE A 52 -4.50 42.02 19.89
N GLU A 53 -4.70 40.94 20.64
CA GLU A 53 -5.67 40.90 21.73
C GLU A 53 -5.34 41.89 22.86
N TYR A 54 -4.05 42.06 23.18
CA TYR A 54 -3.61 43.09 24.13
C TYR A 54 -3.87 44.51 23.64
N GLY A 55 -3.60 44.79 22.37
CA GLY A 55 -3.87 46.10 21.76
C GLY A 55 -5.37 46.46 21.78
N TYR A 56 -6.24 45.46 21.65
CA TYR A 56 -7.70 45.66 21.63
C TYR A 56 -8.34 45.66 23.03
N SER A 57 -7.98 44.74 23.92
CA SER A 57 -8.66 44.56 25.20
C SER A 57 -8.14 45.48 26.32
N GLY A 58 -6.91 45.99 26.23
CA GLY A 58 -6.25 46.77 27.29
C GLY A 58 -6.00 46.01 28.61
N LYS A 59 -6.40 44.73 28.70
CA LYS A 59 -6.26 43.89 29.89
C LYS A 59 -5.12 42.89 29.70
N GLN A 60 -4.10 42.96 30.56
CA GLN A 60 -2.94 42.07 30.44
C GLN A 60 -3.14 40.65 31.03
N LEU A 61 -4.09 40.49 31.96
CA LEU A 61 -4.33 39.22 32.66
C LEU A 61 -5.63 38.55 32.18
N HIS A 62 -5.55 37.87 31.04
CA HIS A 62 -6.58 36.94 30.56
C HIS A 62 -5.93 35.80 29.75
N ILE A 63 -6.66 34.71 29.56
CA ILE A 63 -6.27 33.59 28.70
C ILE A 63 -6.48 33.99 27.24
N PRO A 64 -5.41 34.03 26.42
CA PRO A 64 -5.53 34.48 25.04
C PRO A 64 -6.43 33.54 24.21
N VAL A 65 -6.91 34.04 23.09
CA VAL A 65 -7.69 33.24 22.13
C VAL A 65 -6.84 32.13 21.50
N CYS A 66 -5.60 32.45 21.17
CA CYS A 66 -4.63 31.54 20.58
C CYS A 66 -3.45 31.31 21.53
N MET A 67 -3.02 30.05 21.67
CA MET A 67 -1.81 29.69 22.43
C MET A 67 -1.09 28.50 21.80
N THR A 68 0.14 28.28 22.22
CA THR A 68 0.89 27.11 21.77
C THR A 68 0.47 25.86 22.51
N ASP A 69 0.57 24.72 21.83
CA ASP A 69 0.44 23.38 22.40
C ASP A 69 1.40 23.17 23.59
N VAL A 70 2.64 23.64 23.48
CA VAL A 70 3.64 23.59 24.56
C VAL A 70 3.17 24.39 25.78
N PHE A 71 2.63 25.60 25.58
CA PHE A 71 2.15 26.44 26.68
C PHE A 71 0.94 25.80 27.37
N LEU A 72 -0.02 25.30 26.58
CA LEU A 72 -1.18 24.59 27.10
C LEU A 72 -0.77 23.34 27.88
N GLY A 73 0.11 22.52 27.32
CA GLY A 73 0.64 21.32 27.94
C GLY A 73 1.35 21.61 29.26
N THR A 74 2.16 22.67 29.30
CA THR A 74 2.83 23.12 30.53
C THR A 74 1.82 23.51 31.61
N LEU A 75 0.76 24.24 31.24
CA LEU A 75 -0.26 24.69 32.18
C LEU A 75 -1.11 23.52 32.71
N ILE A 76 -1.48 22.57 31.85
CA ILE A 76 -2.16 21.33 32.25
C ILE A 76 -1.26 20.53 33.20
N TRP A 77 0.02 20.37 32.88
CA TRP A 77 0.97 19.65 33.72
C TRP A 77 1.13 20.28 35.11
N MET A 78 1.16 21.61 35.21
CA MET A 78 1.21 22.30 36.50
C MET A 78 -0.08 22.16 37.31
N GLN A 79 -1.24 22.10 36.65
CA GLN A 79 -2.54 21.99 37.34
C GLN A 79 -2.89 20.56 37.78
N PHE A 80 -2.33 19.53 37.16
CA PHE A 80 -2.61 18.13 37.45
C PHE A 80 -1.32 17.37 37.79
N PRO A 81 -0.93 17.27 39.08
CA PRO A 81 0.28 16.54 39.47
C PRO A 81 0.19 15.06 39.11
N VAL A 82 1.36 14.46 38.81
CA VAL A 82 1.61 13.12 38.22
C VAL A 82 0.69 11.96 38.67
N LYS A 83 0.16 11.98 39.90
CA LYS A 83 -0.81 10.96 40.38
C LYS A 83 -2.18 11.02 39.69
N TRP A 84 -2.56 12.15 39.09
CA TRP A 84 -3.79 12.31 38.30
C TRP A 84 -3.61 11.91 36.82
N ALA A 85 -2.38 11.79 36.34
CA ALA A 85 -2.10 11.55 34.93
C ALA A 85 -2.64 10.19 34.44
N SER A 86 -2.49 9.11 35.22
CA SER A 86 -2.98 7.78 34.83
C SER A 86 -4.51 7.66 34.83
N LEU A 87 -5.20 8.41 35.70
CA LEU A 87 -6.67 8.43 35.77
C LEU A 87 -7.28 9.27 34.64
N ASN A 88 -6.58 10.33 34.22
CA ASN A 88 -7.01 11.21 33.14
C ASN A 88 -6.54 10.75 31.76
N GLU A 89 -5.48 9.95 31.63
CA GLU A 89 -4.98 9.47 30.33
C GLU A 89 -6.07 8.71 29.57
N LYS A 90 -6.70 7.72 30.22
CA LYS A 90 -7.80 6.96 29.61
C LYS A 90 -8.99 7.83 29.27
N LYS A 91 -9.27 8.85 30.09
CA LYS A 91 -10.36 9.79 29.86
C LYS A 91 -10.07 10.73 28.70
N ILE A 92 -8.85 11.27 28.62
CA ILE A 92 -8.39 12.11 27.51
C ILE A 92 -8.39 11.31 26.23
N LEU A 93 -7.91 10.06 26.24
CA LEU A 93 -7.98 9.15 25.10
C LEU A 93 -9.43 8.88 24.69
N ALA A 94 -10.33 8.65 25.64
CA ALA A 94 -11.75 8.45 25.36
C ALA A 94 -12.42 9.71 24.80
N ASP A 95 -12.11 10.89 25.35
CA ASP A 95 -12.64 12.18 24.89
C ASP A 95 -12.11 12.52 23.49
N CYS A 96 -10.82 12.27 23.22
CA CYS A 96 -10.23 12.40 21.88
C CYS A 96 -10.84 11.39 20.91
N ALA A 97 -11.01 10.13 21.31
CA ALA A 97 -11.64 9.11 20.48
C ALA A 97 -13.10 9.48 20.16
N ALA A 98 -13.85 10.01 21.13
CA ALA A 98 -15.22 10.48 20.92
C ALA A 98 -15.29 11.71 20.00
N ALA A 99 -14.32 12.62 20.09
CA ALA A 99 -14.22 13.77 19.19
C ALA A 99 -13.84 13.37 17.75
N LEU A 100 -13.11 12.26 17.59
CA LEU A 100 -12.76 11.64 16.31
C LEU A 100 -13.82 10.66 15.81
N GLN A 101 -14.95 10.49 16.50
CA GLN A 101 -16.06 9.67 16.02
C GLN A 101 -17.06 10.50 15.21
N PRO A 102 -17.72 9.88 14.21
CA PRO A 102 -18.63 10.61 13.35
C PRO A 102 -19.88 10.96 14.15
N ASP A 103 -20.31 12.22 14.07
CA ASP A 103 -21.55 12.63 14.71
C ASP A 103 -22.78 12.10 13.93
N ASN A 104 -23.96 12.20 14.54
CA ASN A 104 -25.19 11.70 13.90
C ASN A 104 -25.49 12.37 12.56
N LEU A 105 -25.07 13.63 12.38
CA LEU A 105 -25.28 14.38 11.14
C LEU A 105 -24.38 13.84 10.03
N PHE A 106 -23.12 13.56 10.35
CA PHE A 106 -22.13 12.93 9.48
C PHE A 106 -22.61 11.56 9.01
N VAL A 107 -23.04 10.71 9.94
CA VAL A 107 -23.55 9.36 9.62
C VAL A 107 -24.77 9.44 8.71
N LYS A 108 -25.70 10.38 8.98
CA LYS A 108 -26.89 10.56 8.15
C LYS A 108 -26.53 10.99 6.73
N ARG A 109 -25.69 12.02 6.58
CA ARG A 109 -25.19 12.50 5.28
C ARG A 109 -24.51 11.37 4.50
N LEU A 110 -23.67 10.59 5.17
CA LEU A 110 -22.99 9.45 4.58
C LEU A 110 -23.98 8.42 4.03
N VAL A 111 -24.96 8.01 4.83
CA VAL A 111 -25.98 7.03 4.41
C VAL A 111 -26.80 7.58 3.24
N ASP A 112 -27.21 8.86 3.29
CA ASP A 112 -27.99 9.50 2.23
C ASP A 112 -27.21 9.53 0.89
N GLU A 113 -25.92 9.89 0.91
CA GLU A 113 -25.08 9.90 -0.29
C GLU A 113 -24.79 8.48 -0.80
N ALA A 114 -24.53 7.52 0.09
CA ALA A 114 -24.34 6.12 -0.28
C ALA A 114 -25.61 5.51 -0.91
N MET A 115 -26.81 5.91 -0.43
CA MET A 115 -28.08 5.47 -0.99
C MET A 115 -28.29 6.02 -2.40
N LYS A 116 -27.94 7.29 -2.68
CA LYS A 116 -27.97 7.85 -4.05
C LYS A 116 -27.09 7.08 -5.02
N LEU A 117 -25.91 6.66 -4.58
CA LEU A 117 -24.98 5.86 -5.39
C LEU A 117 -25.50 4.44 -5.66
N LYS A 118 -26.19 3.86 -4.67
CA LYS A 118 -26.87 2.59 -4.81
C LYS A 118 -28.02 2.68 -5.81
N ASP A 119 -28.88 3.68 -5.68
CA ASP A 119 -30.04 3.89 -6.54
C ASP A 119 -29.64 4.19 -7.99
N SER A 120 -28.47 4.80 -8.19
CA SER A 120 -27.88 5.02 -9.52
C SER A 120 -27.10 3.82 -10.07
N GLY A 121 -27.03 2.70 -9.33
CA GLY A 121 -26.38 1.46 -9.76
C GLY A 121 -24.85 1.49 -9.76
N LYS A 122 -24.23 2.53 -9.19
CA LYS A 122 -22.76 2.67 -9.11
C LYS A 122 -22.13 1.83 -8.00
N VAL A 123 -22.92 1.51 -6.98
CA VAL A 123 -22.52 0.80 -5.76
C VAL A 123 -23.43 -0.41 -5.56
N SER A 124 -22.84 -1.56 -5.23
CA SER A 124 -23.60 -2.80 -4.97
C SER A 124 -24.26 -2.79 -3.57
N ASP A 125 -25.20 -3.71 -3.34
CA ASP A 125 -25.81 -3.88 -2.01
C ASP A 125 -24.76 -4.15 -0.91
N ASP A 126 -23.78 -4.99 -1.20
CA ASP A 126 -22.71 -5.35 -0.26
C ASP A 126 -21.81 -4.15 0.04
N GLU A 127 -21.51 -3.33 -0.96
CA GLU A 127 -20.70 -2.12 -0.81
C GLU A 127 -21.44 -1.03 -0.04
N PHE A 128 -22.75 -0.88 -0.26
CA PHE A 128 -23.59 -0.02 0.54
C PHE A 128 -23.61 -0.45 2.01
N LEU A 129 -23.72 -1.76 2.29
CA LEU A 129 -23.63 -2.30 3.64
C LEU A 129 -22.26 -2.06 4.27
N ALA A 130 -21.18 -2.19 3.50
CA ALA A 130 -19.84 -1.90 3.97
C ALA A 130 -19.68 -0.42 4.37
N VAL A 131 -20.12 0.52 3.54
CA VAL A 131 -20.03 1.96 3.83
C VAL A 131 -20.87 2.36 5.04
N SER A 132 -22.08 1.81 5.14
CA SER A 132 -23.03 2.18 6.21
C SER A 132 -22.73 1.52 7.56
N ARG A 133 -22.03 0.38 7.61
CA ARG A 133 -21.83 -0.37 8.87
C ARG A 133 -20.38 -0.65 9.24
N SER A 134 -19.45 -0.56 8.29
CA SER A 134 -18.04 -0.82 8.59
C SER A 134 -17.42 0.39 9.28
N TYR A 135 -17.01 0.20 10.54
CA TYR A 135 -16.26 1.20 11.30
C TYR A 135 -15.02 1.67 10.52
N PHE A 136 -14.31 0.73 9.89
CA PHE A 136 -13.10 1.02 9.11
C PHE A 136 -13.38 1.96 7.92
N VAL A 137 -14.52 1.79 7.24
CA VAL A 137 -14.89 2.64 6.08
C VAL A 137 -15.30 4.04 6.55
N GLN A 138 -16.03 4.11 7.67
CA GLN A 138 -16.42 5.38 8.28
C GLN A 138 -15.21 6.17 8.81
N GLU A 139 -14.21 5.48 9.38
CA GLU A 139 -12.96 6.07 9.84
C GLU A 139 -12.16 6.68 8.68
N MET A 140 -12.01 5.97 7.56
CA MET A 140 -11.38 6.54 6.35
C MET A 140 -12.12 7.75 5.81
N LEU A 141 -13.46 7.71 5.79
CA LEU A 141 -14.28 8.85 5.38
C LEU A 141 -14.05 10.05 6.30
N MET A 142 -13.99 9.83 7.62
CA MET A 142 -13.70 10.89 8.57
C MET A 142 -12.31 11.49 8.42
N GLU A 143 -11.30 10.68 8.13
CA GLU A 143 -9.94 11.17 7.91
C GLU A 143 -9.86 12.04 6.65
N GLU A 144 -10.50 11.62 5.55
CA GLU A 144 -10.52 12.40 4.30
C GLU A 144 -11.36 13.68 4.39
N THR A 145 -12.42 13.67 5.20
CA THR A 145 -13.36 14.80 5.37
C THR A 145 -13.03 15.68 6.58
N LEU A 146 -12.06 15.29 7.41
CA LEU A 146 -11.78 15.87 8.73
C LEU A 146 -13.02 15.97 9.63
N GLY A 147 -14.01 15.09 9.42
CA GLY A 147 -15.27 15.07 10.14
C GLY A 147 -16.27 16.17 9.77
N ASP A 148 -16.06 16.91 8.67
CA ASP A 148 -17.03 17.92 8.18
C ASP A 148 -18.16 17.25 7.39
N PRO A 149 -19.42 17.24 7.88
CA PRO A 149 -20.54 16.61 7.17
C PRO A 149 -20.86 17.25 5.81
N GLU A 150 -20.52 18.52 5.60
CA GLU A 150 -20.77 19.21 4.33
C GLU A 150 -19.77 18.83 3.24
N SER A 151 -18.63 18.25 3.63
CA SER A 151 -17.64 17.72 2.69
C SER A 151 -17.98 16.32 2.18
N ILE A 152 -18.96 15.64 2.79
CA ILE A 152 -19.45 14.33 2.32
C ILE A 152 -20.29 14.54 1.06
N THR A 153 -19.79 14.02 -0.06
CA THR A 153 -20.47 14.06 -1.36
C THR A 153 -20.53 12.66 -1.96
N SER A 154 -21.44 12.44 -2.91
CA SER A 154 -21.46 11.21 -3.72
C SER A 154 -20.09 10.86 -4.30
N ARG A 155 -19.26 11.87 -4.65
CA ARG A 155 -17.91 11.64 -5.16
C ARG A 155 -16.96 11.12 -4.10
N SER A 156 -16.95 11.70 -2.89
CA SER A 156 -16.06 11.24 -1.81
C SER A 156 -16.39 9.80 -1.38
N VAL A 157 -17.67 9.44 -1.37
CA VAL A 157 -18.10 8.06 -1.08
C VAL A 157 -17.68 7.10 -2.20
N GLU A 158 -17.82 7.49 -3.47
CA GLU A 158 -17.38 6.71 -4.62
C GLU A 158 -15.85 6.49 -4.63
N ASP A 159 -15.08 7.54 -4.33
CA ASP A 159 -13.60 7.49 -4.28
C ASP A 159 -13.11 6.50 -3.20
N ILE A 160 -13.72 6.48 -2.02
CA ILE A 160 -13.36 5.55 -0.95
C ILE A 160 -13.76 4.10 -1.28
N ILE A 161 -14.94 3.89 -1.86
CA ILE A 161 -15.32 2.56 -2.36
C ILE A 161 -14.32 2.09 -3.41
N GLN A 162 -13.89 2.98 -4.32
CA GLN A 162 -12.88 2.66 -5.31
C GLN A 162 -11.52 2.33 -4.69
N LYS A 163 -11.12 3.05 -3.63
CA LYS A 163 -9.90 2.80 -2.86
C LYS A 163 -9.94 1.43 -2.19
N ILE A 164 -11.06 1.07 -1.57
CA ILE A 164 -11.29 -0.26 -0.99
C ILE A 164 -11.23 -1.33 -2.07
N ARG A 165 -11.86 -1.11 -3.24
CA ARG A 165 -11.77 -2.02 -4.39
C ARG A 165 -10.33 -2.17 -4.86
N SER A 166 -9.55 -1.09 -4.95
CA SER A 166 -8.16 -1.17 -5.40
C SER A 166 -7.28 -1.91 -4.41
N ASP A 167 -7.46 -1.69 -3.12
CA ASP A 167 -6.70 -2.34 -2.06
C ASP A 167 -7.05 -3.84 -1.96
N ALA A 168 -8.34 -4.16 -2.03
CA ALA A 168 -8.81 -5.55 -2.09
C ALA A 168 -8.36 -6.26 -3.38
N ALA A 169 -8.33 -5.57 -4.52
CA ALA A 169 -7.88 -6.13 -5.81
C ALA A 169 -6.34 -6.21 -5.93
N TYR A 170 -5.59 -5.50 -5.09
CA TYR A 170 -4.14 -5.48 -5.13
C TYR A 170 -3.52 -6.83 -4.72
N LEU A 171 -4.06 -7.47 -3.68
CA LEU A 171 -3.54 -8.75 -3.17
C LEU A 171 -3.67 -9.90 -4.19
N PRO A 172 -4.84 -10.14 -4.82
CA PRO A 172 -4.98 -11.17 -5.86
C PRO A 172 -4.13 -10.90 -7.10
N LYS A 173 -4.00 -9.63 -7.50
CA LYS A 173 -3.18 -9.24 -8.67
C LYS A 173 -1.70 -9.54 -8.46
N GLN A 174 -1.17 -9.31 -7.25
CA GLN A 174 0.20 -9.70 -6.92
C GLN A 174 0.41 -11.21 -6.97
N GLN A 175 -0.52 -11.98 -6.39
CA GLN A 175 -0.44 -13.44 -6.41
C GLN A 175 -0.46 -13.99 -7.83
N LEU A 176 -1.37 -13.48 -8.68
CA LEU A 176 -1.46 -13.85 -10.09
C LEU A 176 -0.17 -13.52 -10.85
N LYS A 177 0.47 -12.39 -10.55
CA LYS A 177 1.74 -12.00 -11.19
C LYS A 177 2.87 -12.95 -10.81
N ILE A 178 2.99 -13.27 -9.52
CA ILE A 178 3.98 -14.24 -9.00
C ILE A 178 3.75 -15.62 -9.63
N GLU A 179 2.49 -16.05 -9.75
CA GLU A 179 2.16 -17.34 -10.35
C GLU A 179 2.49 -17.39 -11.84
N LYS A 180 2.18 -16.32 -12.60
CA LYS A 180 2.58 -16.19 -14.01
C LYS A 180 4.10 -16.23 -14.20
N GLU A 181 4.85 -15.54 -13.36
CA GLU A 181 6.32 -15.56 -13.40
C GLU A 181 6.87 -16.97 -13.12
N LYS A 182 6.28 -17.70 -12.15
CA LYS A 182 6.63 -19.11 -11.88
C LYS A 182 6.33 -20.02 -13.06
N VAL A 183 5.17 -19.87 -13.69
CA VAL A 183 4.78 -20.66 -14.87
C VAL A 183 5.77 -20.42 -16.02
N GLN A 184 6.12 -19.17 -16.30
CA GLN A 184 7.08 -18.83 -17.35
C GLN A 184 8.49 -19.39 -17.07
N GLN A 185 8.92 -19.37 -15.80
CA GLN A 185 10.18 -20.00 -15.39
C GLN A 185 10.16 -21.52 -15.54
N LEU A 186 9.01 -22.16 -15.27
CA LEU A 186 8.85 -23.60 -15.47
C LEU A 186 8.87 -23.94 -16.97
N GLU A 187 8.17 -23.19 -17.80
CA GLU A 187 8.15 -23.38 -19.26
C GLU A 187 9.53 -23.24 -19.89
N SER A 188 10.32 -22.23 -19.47
CA SER A 188 11.71 -22.08 -19.94
C SER A 188 12.62 -23.23 -19.49
N LYS A 189 12.42 -23.77 -18.28
CA LYS A 189 13.15 -24.96 -17.81
C LYS A 189 12.74 -26.22 -18.56
N VAL A 190 11.45 -26.40 -18.84
CA VAL A 190 10.92 -27.54 -19.60
C VAL A 190 11.47 -27.52 -21.02
N SER A 191 11.37 -26.40 -21.72
CA SER A 191 11.92 -26.26 -23.08
C SER A 191 13.44 -26.44 -23.12
N ALA A 192 14.19 -25.90 -22.15
CA ALA A 192 15.63 -26.16 -22.04
C ALA A 192 15.93 -27.65 -21.81
N HIS A 193 15.13 -28.34 -20.98
CA HIS A 193 15.29 -29.77 -20.74
C HIS A 193 14.93 -30.60 -21.99
N GLU A 194 13.89 -30.21 -22.73
CA GLU A 194 13.52 -30.83 -24.00
C GLU A 194 14.62 -30.69 -25.03
N HIS A 195 15.19 -29.49 -25.21
CA HIS A 195 16.33 -29.25 -26.09
C HIS A 195 17.56 -30.09 -25.71
N LEU A 196 17.88 -30.16 -24.41
CA LEU A 196 18.98 -31.00 -23.90
C LEU A 196 18.73 -32.48 -24.15
N SER A 197 17.49 -32.95 -23.96
CA SER A 197 17.11 -34.34 -24.20
C SER A 197 17.14 -34.71 -25.69
N ALA A 198 16.70 -33.81 -26.58
CA ALA A 198 16.75 -33.98 -28.02
C ALA A 198 18.20 -34.01 -28.52
N LYS A 199 19.06 -33.11 -28.03
CA LYS A 199 20.48 -33.12 -28.34
C LYS A 199 21.14 -34.43 -27.90
N ARG A 200 20.88 -34.85 -26.66
CA ARG A 200 21.39 -36.12 -26.11
C ARG A 200 20.94 -37.33 -26.92
N ARG A 201 19.69 -37.36 -27.41
CA ARG A 201 19.21 -38.40 -28.34
C ARG A 201 19.99 -38.40 -29.65
N SER A 202 20.19 -37.23 -30.27
CA SER A 202 20.96 -37.12 -31.53
C SER A 202 22.43 -37.55 -31.37
N ASP A 203 23.06 -37.20 -30.25
CA ASP A 203 24.44 -37.57 -29.94
C ASP A 203 24.56 -39.09 -29.70
N LEU A 204 23.56 -39.69 -29.07
CA LEU A 204 23.47 -41.14 -28.87
C LEU A 204 23.34 -41.87 -30.22
N GLU A 205 22.45 -41.40 -31.09
CA GLU A 205 22.24 -41.96 -32.44
C GLU A 205 23.50 -41.86 -33.30
N MET A 206 24.19 -40.71 -33.28
CA MET A 206 25.47 -40.55 -33.97
C MET A 206 26.54 -41.50 -33.43
N SER A 207 26.62 -41.68 -32.11
CA SER A 207 27.58 -42.56 -31.46
C SER A 207 27.31 -44.03 -31.79
N VAL A 208 26.04 -44.43 -31.84
CA VAL A 208 25.62 -45.78 -32.24
C VAL A 208 25.95 -46.03 -33.71
N ARG A 209 25.60 -45.11 -34.62
CA ARG A 209 25.94 -45.23 -36.06
C ARG A 209 27.43 -45.39 -36.29
N LYS A 210 28.25 -44.54 -35.65
CA LYS A 210 29.72 -44.62 -35.75
C LYS A 210 30.23 -45.98 -35.28
N LYS A 211 29.78 -46.48 -34.12
CA LYS A 211 30.18 -47.80 -33.62
C LYS A 211 29.80 -48.93 -34.59
N VAL A 212 28.57 -48.92 -35.13
CA VAL A 212 28.10 -49.91 -36.10
C VAL A 212 28.96 -49.90 -37.37
N GLU A 213 29.26 -48.73 -37.93
CA GLU A 213 30.11 -48.62 -39.12
C GLU A 213 31.53 -49.15 -38.87
N THR A 214 32.13 -48.84 -37.72
CA THR A 214 33.46 -49.34 -37.38
C THR A 214 33.47 -50.86 -37.23
N THR A 215 32.47 -51.43 -36.56
CA THR A 215 32.35 -52.89 -36.40
C THR A 215 32.16 -53.58 -37.75
N LEU A 216 31.33 -53.03 -38.64
CA LEU A 216 31.12 -53.58 -40.00
C LEU A 216 32.40 -53.54 -40.84
N LYS A 217 33.16 -52.43 -40.81
CA LYS A 217 34.44 -52.31 -41.53
C LYS A 217 35.45 -53.35 -41.04
N ILE A 218 35.56 -53.53 -39.72
CA ILE A 218 36.46 -54.52 -39.13
C ILE A 218 36.06 -55.94 -39.57
N ALA A 219 34.77 -56.28 -39.50
CA ALA A 219 34.28 -57.58 -39.95
C ALA A 219 34.57 -57.85 -41.44
N PHE A 220 34.39 -56.84 -42.30
CA PHE A 220 34.68 -56.94 -43.72
C PHE A 220 36.17 -57.17 -44.02
N VAL A 221 37.06 -56.45 -43.32
CA VAL A 221 38.52 -56.65 -43.44
C VAL A 221 38.91 -58.07 -43.01
N ILE A 222 38.35 -58.57 -41.89
CA ILE A 222 38.59 -59.94 -41.43
C ILE A 222 38.14 -60.96 -42.48
N LEU A 223 36.97 -60.76 -43.10
CA LEU A 223 36.44 -61.64 -44.15
C LEU A 223 37.35 -61.67 -45.40
N ILE A 224 37.87 -60.51 -45.81
CA ILE A 224 38.85 -60.41 -46.91
C ILE A 224 40.13 -61.18 -46.55
N ILE A 225 40.65 -61.03 -45.33
CA ILE A 225 41.85 -61.75 -44.90
C ILE A 225 41.63 -63.27 -44.95
N ILE A 226 40.46 -63.75 -44.51
CA ILE A 226 40.10 -65.18 -44.56
C ILE A 226 40.03 -65.69 -46.01
N LEU A 227 39.45 -64.91 -46.93
CA LEU A 227 39.39 -65.28 -48.35
C LEU A 227 40.80 -65.34 -48.97
N ILE A 228 41.66 -64.37 -48.66
CA ILE A 228 43.03 -64.33 -49.15
C ILE A 228 43.83 -65.53 -48.65
N THR A 229 43.74 -65.86 -47.35
CA THR A 229 44.45 -67.03 -46.80
C THR A 229 43.93 -68.33 -47.40
N SER A 230 42.62 -68.46 -47.63
CA SER A 230 42.03 -69.63 -48.29
C SER A 230 42.50 -69.82 -49.74
N ILE A 231 42.86 -68.76 -50.47
CA ILE A 231 43.37 -68.84 -51.85
C ILE A 231 44.88 -69.12 -51.87
N ILE A 232 45.63 -68.54 -50.94
CA ILE A 232 47.10 -68.65 -50.91
C ILE A 232 47.57 -70.02 -50.40
N VAL A 233 46.88 -70.60 -49.41
CA VAL A 233 47.29 -71.91 -48.82
C VAL A 233 47.29 -73.05 -49.85
N PRO A 234 46.27 -73.21 -50.72
CA PRO A 234 46.30 -74.20 -51.80
C PRO A 234 47.39 -73.93 -52.84
N PHE A 235 47.63 -72.65 -53.16
CA PHE A 235 48.64 -72.25 -54.15
C PHE A 235 50.07 -72.52 -53.69
N LEU A 236 50.36 -72.33 -52.39
CA LEU A 236 51.66 -72.68 -51.80
C LEU A 236 51.89 -74.20 -51.69
N PHE A 237 50.82 -75.00 -51.66
CA PHE A 237 50.91 -76.47 -51.55
C PHE A 237 50.88 -77.21 -52.89
N GLN A 238 50.62 -76.53 -54.02
CA GLN A 238 50.84 -77.10 -55.36
C GLN A 238 52.34 -77.08 -55.71
N ARG A 239 53.08 -78.12 -55.26
CA ARG A 239 54.38 -78.47 -55.85
C ARG A 239 54.17 -78.82 -57.34
N PRO A 240 55.02 -78.33 -58.26
CA PRO A 240 55.01 -78.84 -59.62
C PRO A 240 55.51 -80.29 -59.62
N GLN A 241 54.62 -81.24 -59.90
CA GLN A 241 55.02 -82.48 -60.58
C GLN A 241 54.91 -82.20 -62.07
N ASN A 242 56.04 -82.12 -62.76
CA ASN A 242 56.14 -82.39 -64.19
C ASN A 242 57.57 -82.87 -64.48
N ALA A 243 57.61 -84.12 -64.98
CA ALA A 243 58.63 -84.79 -65.79
C ALA A 243 60.12 -84.61 -65.44
#